data_AF-A0A267HPR3-F1
#
_entry.id   AF-A0A267HPR3-F1
#
_cell.length_a   1.000
_cell.length_b   1.000
_cell.length_c   1.000
_cell.angle_alpha   90.00
_cell.angle_beta   90.00
_cell.angle_gamma   90.00
#
_symmetry.space_group_name_H-M   'P 1'
#
loop_
_entity.id
_entity.type
_entity.pdbx_description
1 polymer ?
#
loop_
_entity_poly.entity_id
_entity_poly.type
_entity_poly.pdbx_seq_one_letter_code
_entity_poly.pdbx_strand_id
1 'polypeptide(L)' 'MNRKLLRNKSFWICIILFDLGFLFYGFLMKSWFWSLLSLIIVMLVKYFSYDLLFKKFDDKWDKKHKIYLEKKRRYQKNV' A
#
# COMPACT_ATOMS: atom_id res chain seq x y z
N MET A 1 -11.42 19.03 5.90
CA MET A 1 -10.63 18.20 4.95
C MET A 1 -11.59 17.36 4.11
N ASN A 2 -11.66 17.60 2.80
CA ASN A 2 -12.65 16.97 1.90
C ASN A 2 -12.43 15.45 1.84
N ARG A 3 -13.34 14.66 2.42
CA ARG A 3 -13.26 13.18 2.49
C ARG A 3 -13.15 12.50 1.11
N LYS A 4 -13.54 13.19 0.02
CA LYS A 4 -13.35 12.72 -1.36
C LYS A 4 -11.87 12.68 -1.81
N LEU A 5 -11.03 13.63 -1.37
CA LEU A 5 -9.61 13.68 -1.73
C LEU A 5 -8.81 12.52 -1.13
N LEU A 6 -9.06 12.20 0.15
CA LEU A 6 -8.43 11.09 0.86
C LEU A 6 -8.77 9.70 0.29
N ARG A 7 -9.84 9.59 -0.50
CA ARG A 7 -10.29 8.33 -1.10
C ARG A 7 -9.72 8.10 -2.50
N ASN A 8 -9.08 9.10 -3.09
CA ASN A 8 -8.50 8.98 -4.43
C ASN A 8 -7.13 8.31 -4.35
N LYS A 9 -7.00 7.13 -4.96
CA LYS A 9 -5.73 6.39 -5.02
C LYS A 9 -4.58 7.24 -5.56
N SER A 10 -4.85 8.10 -6.56
CA SER A 10 -3.86 8.98 -7.16
C SER A 10 -3.27 10.00 -6.17
N PHE A 11 -4.04 10.45 -5.18
CA PHE A 11 -3.54 11.37 -4.16
C PHE A 11 -2.47 10.71 -3.29
N TRP A 12 -2.71 9.48 -2.84
CA TRP A 12 -1.73 8.71 -2.07
C TRP A 12 -0.51 8.33 -2.89
N ILE A 13 -0.68 8.03 -4.18
CA ILE A 13 0.45 7.78 -5.09
C ILE A 13 1.32 9.05 -5.23
N CYS A 14 0.71 10.23 -5.39
CA CYS A 14 1.45 11.49 -5.42
C CYS A 14 2.20 11.75 -4.10
N ILE A 15 1.60 11.46 -2.94
CA ILE A 15 2.28 11.59 -1.64
C ILE A 15 3.49 10.66 -1.56
N ILE A 16 3.36 9.41 -1.98
CA ILE A 16 4.47 8.43 -1.99
C ILE A 16 5.61 8.92 -2.91
N LEU A 17 5.27 9.43 -4.10
CA LEU A 17 6.25 10.02 -5.02
C LEU A 17 6.97 11.23 -4.41
N PHE A 18 6.23 12.07 -3.69
CA PHE A 18 6.79 13.25 -3.04
C PHE A 18 7.72 12.87 -1.88
N ASP A 19 7.35 11.86 -1.10
CA ASP A 19 8.15 11.33 0.00
C ASP A 19 9.44 10.65 -0.49
N LEU A 20 9.39 9.91 -1.60
CA LEU A 20 10.59 9.42 -2.30
C LEU A 20 11.54 10.56 -2.69
N GLY A 21 10.99 11.68 -3.17
CA GLY A 21 11.75 12.89 -3.47
C GLY A 21 12.42 13.49 -2.22
N PHE A 22 11.70 13.54 -1.10
CA PHE A 22 12.26 13.98 0.18
C PHE A 22 13.36 13.07 0.71
N LEU A 23 13.21 11.75 0.53
CA LEU A 23 14.23 10.78 0.90
C LEU A 23 15.51 11.00 0.10
N PHE A 24 15.39 11.20 -1.21
CA PHE A 24 16.52 11.50 -2.10
C PHE A 24 17.18 12.84 -1.74
N TYR A 25 16.37 13.87 -1.46
CA TYR A 25 16.86 15.18 -1.06
C TYR A 25 17.56 15.14 0.31
N GLY A 26 16.99 14.43 1.28
CA GLY A 26 17.58 14.23 2.61
C GLY A 26 18.91 13.48 2.55
N PHE A 27 19.03 12.51 1.63
CA PHE A 27 20.28 11.80 1.36
C PHE A 27 21.36 12.74 0.80
N LEU A 28 21.03 13.58 -0.19
CA LEU A 28 21.97 14.55 -0.77
C LEU A 28 22.44 15.59 0.26
N MET A 29 21.52 16.08 1.11
CA MET A 29 21.82 17.08 2.13
C MET A 29 22.50 16.52 3.40
N LYS A 30 22.80 15.21 3.47
CA LYS A 30 23.36 14.51 4.65
C LYS A 30 22.66 14.87 5.96
N SER A 31 21.39 15.20 5.89
CA SER A 31 20.65 15.78 7.01
C SER A 31 19.72 14.72 7.58
N TRP A 32 20.10 14.19 8.74
CA TRP A 32 19.38 13.09 9.39
C TRP A 32 17.92 13.45 9.71
N PHE A 33 17.64 14.74 9.99
CA PHE A 33 16.29 15.23 10.25
C PHE A 33 15.31 14.95 9.10
N TRP A 34 15.73 15.17 7.85
CA TRP A 34 14.89 14.90 6.67
C TRP A 34 14.63 13.41 6.46
N SER A 35 15.63 12.58 6.77
CA SER A 35 15.46 11.12 6.73
C SER A 35 14.48 10.63 7.80
N LEU A 36 14.52 11.21 9.00
CA LEU A 36 13.57 10.88 10.08
C LEU A 36 12.14 11.32 9.72
N LEU A 37 12.00 12.52 9.14
CA LEU A 37 10.72 13.06 8.71
C LEU A 37 10.07 12.20 7.62
N SER A 38 10.85 11.78 6.62
CA SER A 38 10.37 10.87 5.57
C SER A 38 9.91 9.53 6.16
N LEU A 39 10.64 8.98 7.13
CA LEU A 39 10.26 7.71 7.79
C LEU A 39 8.90 7.81 8.49
N ILE A 40 8.61 8.94 9.14
CA ILE A 40 7.32 9.22 9.76
C ILE A 40 6.21 9.32 8.68
N ILE A 41 6.49 9.98 7.55
CA ILE A 41 5.55 10.10 6.43
C ILE A 41 5.25 8.72 5.82
N VAL A 42 6.28 7.88 5.57
CA VAL A 42 6.10 6.50 5.11
C VAL A 42 5.21 5.71 6.06
N MET A 43 5.43 5.83 7.38
CA MET A 43 4.61 5.11 8.37
C MET A 43 3.15 5.55 8.34
N LEU A 44 2.89 6.86 8.26
CA LEU A 44 1.54 7.39 8.14
C LEU A 44 0.87 6.94 6.83
N VAL A 45 1.59 7.03 5.71
CA VAL A 45 1.10 6.55 4.42
C VAL A 45 0.81 5.06 4.48
N LYS A 46 1.68 4.25 5.09
CA LYS A 46 1.41 2.82 5.27
C LYS A 46 0.12 2.60 6.05
N TYR A 47 -0.06 3.29 7.18
CA TYR A 47 -1.26 3.08 8.01
C TYR A 47 -2.56 3.50 7.30
N PHE A 48 -2.56 4.66 6.64
CA PHE A 48 -3.76 5.22 6.03
C PHE A 48 -4.04 4.75 4.59
N SER A 49 -3.00 4.51 3.79
CA SER A 49 -3.15 4.10 2.39
C SER A 49 -3.27 2.59 2.22
N TYR A 50 -2.87 1.77 3.20
CA TYR A 50 -2.92 0.31 3.06
C TYR A 50 -4.35 -0.19 2.78
N ASP A 51 -5.30 0.28 3.57
CA ASP A 51 -6.71 -0.09 3.43
C ASP A 51 -7.33 0.46 2.12
N LEU A 52 -6.70 1.45 1.48
CA LEU A 52 -7.18 2.05 0.24
C LEU A 52 -6.52 1.42 -1.02
N LEU A 53 -5.22 1.19 -0.96
CA LEU A 53 -4.41 0.68 -2.07
C LEU A 53 -4.47 -0.84 -2.16
N PHE A 54 -4.29 -1.54 -1.04
CA PHE A 54 -4.09 -2.98 -0.99
C PHE A 54 -5.36 -3.77 -0.69
N LYS A 55 -6.36 -3.22 -0.01
CA LYS A 55 -7.62 -3.93 0.28
C LYS A 55 -8.28 -4.58 -0.95
N LYS A 56 -8.39 -3.83 -2.05
CA LYS A 56 -8.93 -4.37 -3.32
C LYS A 56 -8.05 -5.44 -3.96
N PHE A 57 -6.74 -5.38 -3.71
CA PHE A 57 -5.80 -6.37 -4.22
C PHE A 57 -5.90 -7.66 -3.40
N ASP A 58 -5.88 -7.54 -2.07
CA ASP A 58 -6.04 -8.64 -1.12
C ASP A 58 -7.39 -9.35 -1.33
N ASP A 59 -8.50 -8.61 -1.45
CA ASP A 59 -9.82 -9.20 -1.74
C ASP A 59 -9.84 -10.02 -3.04
N LYS A 60 -9.13 -9.54 -4.08
CA LYS A 60 -9.06 -10.22 -5.38
C LYS A 60 -8.17 -11.46 -5.32
N TRP A 61 -7.08 -11.37 -4.57
CA TRP A 61 -6.17 -12.48 -4.33
C TRP A 61 -6.85 -13.58 -3.53
N ASP A 62 -7.52 -13.21 -2.44
CA ASP A 62 -8.18 -14.13 -1.52
C ASP A 62 -9.34 -14.86 -2.21
N LYS A 63 -10.11 -14.15 -3.05
CA LYS A 63 -11.13 -14.77 -3.90
C LYS A 63 -10.55 -15.80 -4.86
N LYS A 64 -9.40 -15.50 -5.52
CA LYS A 64 -8.72 -16.47 -6.39
C LYS A 64 -8.20 -17.67 -5.61
N HIS A 65 -7.64 -17.43 -4.43
CA HIS A 65 -7.09 -18.48 -3.57
C HIS A 65 -8.19 -19.44 -3.10
N LYS A 66 -9.36 -18.91 -2.71
CA LYS A 66 -10.53 -19.70 -2.33
C LYS A 66 -11.04 -20.58 -3.46
N ILE A 67 -11.14 -20.04 -4.69
CA ILE A 67 -11.54 -20.81 -5.88
C ILE A 67 -10.56 -21.96 -6.16
N TYR A 68 -9.26 -21.70 -6.02
CA TYR A 68 -8.23 -22.73 -6.17
C TYR A 68 -8.35 -23.85 -5.13
N LEU A 69 -8.54 -23.48 -3.85
CA LEU A 69 -8.76 -24.44 -2.75
C LEU A 69 -10.03 -25.28 -2.95
N GLU A 70 -11.14 -24.67 -3.37
CA GLU A 70 -12.39 -25.39 -3.68
C GLU A 70 -12.22 -26.35 -4.86
N LYS A 71 -11.47 -25.95 -5.89
CA LYS A 71 -11.14 -26.83 -7.02
C LYS A 71 -10.30 -28.01 -6.54
N LYS A 72 -9.25 -27.78 -5.75
CA LYS A 72 -8.40 -28.84 -5.18
C LYS A 72 -9.19 -29.83 -4.33
N ARG A 73 -10.09 -29.35 -3.46
CA ARG A 73 -10.97 -30.19 -2.63
C ARG A 73 -11.91 -31.06 -3.46
N ARG A 74 -12.46 -30.54 -4.57
CA ARG A 74 -13.31 -31.34 -5.47
C ARG A 74 -12.56 -32.46 -6.17
N TYR A 75 -11.31 -32.25 -6.58
CA TYR A 75 -10.50 -33.32 -7.14
C TYR A 75 -10.16 -34.39 -6.10
N GLN A 76 -9.81 -34.00 -4.87
CA GLN A 76 -9.52 -34.96 -3.80
C GLN A 76 -10.73 -35.75 -3.29
N LYS A 77 -11.96 -35.28 -3.53
CA LYS A 77 -13.20 -35.97 -3.10
C LYS A 77 -13.78 -36.91 -4.16
N ASN A 78 -13.27 -36.84 -5.39
CA ASN A 78 -13.64 -37.70 -6.52
C ASN A 78 -12.54 -38.72 -6.88
N VAL A 79 -11.49 -38.80 -6.06
CA VAL A 79 -10.50 -39.89 -6.01
C VAL A 79 -10.81 -40.69 -4.75
#